data_AF-A0A3S7V0N3-F1
#
_entry.id   AF-A0A3S7V0N3-F1
#
_cell.length_a   1.000
_cell.length_b   1.000
_cell.length_c   1.000
_cell.angle_alpha   90.00
_cell.angle_beta   90.00
_cell.angle_gamma   90.00
#
_symmetry.space_group_name_H-M   'P 1'
#
loop_
_entity.id
_entity.type
_entity.pdbx_description
1 polymer ?
#
loop_
_entity_poly.entity_id
_entity_poly.type
_entity_poly.pdbx_seq_one_letter_code
_entity_poly.pdbx_strand_id
1 'polypeptide(L)'
;MPRWSSLTVLWVGLAGALPGCTVDHDLYTCLNPDPGHVDGQGKDDPCHTRPTCPGQCVPGFSFDWLGPVLVWMGPASEASMVQCPPEAPTANSTRFADLTAPNACAACSCAPPEGSCELPTTITARAAICPGAGAWVTPFDAPAAWDGSCTDLNAIPQGKDCGGVPCVQSVTIAPLQVVESGCSPIEGPPPVQVLPASWGSAAILCNTDKLEGEELCMDPGLTCAPRSAPLPASFHRCIYKDGVHECPPAYPVRNVVYERFEDNRTCSPCQCGEAMGSTCTAALSFFQDSACSVPLPLTLGASSVKAMCGDAPPGLALGSKFATEPVYTPGVCQPSGGEPQGAAEPVGPATICCLPEP
;
A
#
# COMPACT_ATOMS: atom_id res chain seq x y z
N MET A 1 36.92 47.31 16.62
CA MET A 1 36.98 48.74 16.19
C MET A 1 35.66 49.01 15.47
N PRO A 2 34.83 50.02 15.82
CA PRO A 2 35.10 51.33 16.46
C PRO A 2 34.71 51.38 17.96
N ARG A 3 35.52 51.99 18.85
CA ARG A 3 35.54 53.41 19.35
C ARG A 3 34.27 53.83 20.11
N TRP A 4 34.30 53.78 21.45
CA TRP A 4 34.65 54.86 22.41
C TRP A 4 33.47 55.80 22.72
N SER A 5 32.99 55.79 23.97
CA SER A 5 32.91 57.00 24.81
C SER A 5 32.42 56.70 26.23
N SER A 6 33.28 57.01 27.19
CA SER A 6 33.04 57.11 28.62
C SER A 6 32.30 58.41 28.95
N LEU A 7 31.39 58.43 29.93
CA LEU A 7 31.12 59.58 30.80
C LEU A 7 30.27 59.11 32.02
N THR A 8 30.85 58.97 33.21
CA THR A 8 30.98 59.97 34.29
C THR A 8 29.77 60.03 35.23
N VAL A 9 29.96 59.40 36.40
CA VAL A 9 29.62 59.82 37.77
C VAL A 9 28.48 60.82 37.96
N LEU A 10 27.44 60.40 38.68
CA LEU A 10 26.80 61.25 39.69
C LEU A 10 26.50 60.41 40.95
N TRP A 11 27.35 60.55 41.95
CA TRP A 11 27.05 60.19 43.34
C TRP A 11 26.15 61.28 43.92
N VAL A 12 24.93 60.91 44.32
CA VAL A 12 24.13 61.71 45.26
C VAL A 12 23.85 60.83 46.45
N GLY A 13 24.61 61.05 47.51
CA GLY A 13 24.28 60.57 48.83
C GLY A 13 23.09 61.36 49.36
N LEU A 14 22.02 60.67 49.73
CA LEU A 14 21.04 61.18 50.69
C LEU A 14 21.01 60.23 51.88
N ALA A 15 21.73 60.62 52.93
CA ALA A 15 21.59 60.08 54.27
C ALA A 15 20.28 60.63 54.85
N GLY A 16 19.21 59.84 54.79
CA GLY A 16 17.96 60.07 55.49
C GLY A 16 17.85 59.12 56.67
N ALA A 17 18.24 59.58 57.86
CA ALA A 17 17.90 58.92 59.11
C ALA A 17 16.41 59.14 59.40
N LEU A 18 15.62 58.06 59.38
CA LEU A 18 14.29 58.01 59.98
C LEU A 18 14.27 56.93 61.07
N PRO A 19 13.76 57.24 62.27
CA PRO A 19 13.70 56.30 63.38
C PRO A 19 12.49 55.37 63.23
N GLY A 20 12.71 54.08 63.47
CA GLY A 20 11.69 53.16 63.98
C GLY A 20 10.51 52.86 63.06
N CYS A 21 10.72 52.01 62.06
CA CYS A 21 9.72 50.99 61.77
C CYS A 21 10.16 49.73 62.51
N THR A 22 9.50 49.43 63.62
CA THR A 22 9.48 48.08 64.18
C THR A 22 8.90 47.18 63.11
N VAL A 23 9.78 46.48 62.39
CA VAL A 23 9.37 45.34 61.59
C VAL A 23 9.00 44.28 62.61
N ASP A 24 7.70 44.17 62.91
CA ASP A 24 7.13 43.02 63.59
C ASP A 24 7.33 41.85 62.61
N HIS A 25 8.51 41.24 62.66
CA HIS A 25 8.70 39.93 62.12
C HIS A 25 8.08 38.99 63.14
N ASP A 26 6.79 38.71 62.98
CA ASP A 26 6.20 37.51 63.54
C ASP A 26 6.90 36.31 62.89
N LEU A 27 8.02 35.92 63.50
CA LEU A 27 8.75 34.72 63.14
C LEU A 27 7.97 33.55 63.75
N TYR A 28 6.94 33.09 63.05
CA TYR A 28 6.18 31.91 63.46
C TYR A 28 7.08 30.66 63.35
N THR A 29 7.70 30.26 64.46
CA THR A 29 8.41 28.99 64.56
C THR A 29 7.37 27.89 64.84
N CYS A 30 6.82 27.30 63.78
CA CYS A 30 5.86 26.20 63.89
C CYS A 30 6.56 24.89 64.28
N LEU A 31 6.95 24.76 65.55
CA LEU A 31 7.71 23.61 66.03
C LEU A 31 6.85 22.46 66.58
N ASN A 32 5.52 22.56 66.55
CA ASN A 32 4.56 21.46 66.78
C ASN A 32 3.12 21.92 66.51
N PRO A 33 2.49 21.57 65.36
CA PRO A 33 1.11 21.93 65.08
C PRO A 33 0.14 20.87 65.63
N ASP A 34 -0.55 21.16 66.72
CA ASP A 34 -1.71 20.37 67.19
C ASP A 34 -3.01 20.83 66.49
N PRO A 35 -3.96 19.93 66.15
CA PRO A 35 -5.25 20.30 65.56
C PRO A 35 -6.13 21.13 66.52
N GLY A 36 -6.68 22.26 66.04
CA GLY A 36 -7.65 23.07 66.79
C GLY A 36 -7.09 24.28 67.53
N HIS A 37 -5.87 24.71 67.23
CA HIS A 37 -5.30 25.94 67.78
C HIS A 37 -5.88 27.17 67.07
N VAL A 38 -6.32 28.14 67.87
CA VAL A 38 -6.76 29.46 67.40
C VAL A 38 -5.70 30.51 67.77
N ASP A 39 -5.59 31.56 66.97
CA ASP A 39 -4.74 32.71 67.24
C ASP A 39 -5.20 33.48 68.50
N GLY A 40 -4.43 34.50 68.90
CA GLY A 40 -4.77 35.35 70.05
C GLY A 40 -6.09 36.13 69.91
N GLN A 41 -6.77 36.04 68.76
CA GLN A 41 -8.06 36.65 68.47
C GLN A 41 -9.19 35.61 68.37
N GLY A 42 -8.91 34.33 68.64
CA GLY A 42 -9.88 33.25 68.59
C GLY A 42 -10.27 32.82 67.16
N LYS A 43 -9.46 33.17 66.16
CA LYS A 43 -9.62 32.71 64.77
C LYS A 43 -8.67 31.55 64.49
N ASP A 44 -9.00 30.69 63.53
CA ASP A 44 -8.12 29.59 63.14
C ASP A 44 -6.73 30.14 62.76
N ASP A 45 -5.68 29.56 63.34
CA ASP A 45 -4.30 29.99 63.14
C ASP A 45 -3.92 29.86 61.63
N PRO A 46 -3.38 30.91 60.99
CA PRO A 46 -2.96 30.86 59.58
C PRO A 46 -1.92 29.76 59.28
N CYS A 47 -1.27 29.19 60.28
CA CYS A 47 -0.41 28.01 60.14
C CYS A 47 -1.16 26.71 59.82
N HIS A 48 -2.50 26.68 59.95
CA HIS A 48 -3.35 25.52 59.63
C HIS A 48 -4.03 25.61 58.27
N THR A 49 -3.89 26.71 57.52
CA THR A 49 -4.35 26.78 56.13
C THR A 49 -3.26 26.28 55.19
N ARG A 50 -2.86 25.00 55.31
CA ARG A 50 -2.13 24.37 54.20
C ARG A 50 -3.04 24.41 52.98
N PRO A 51 -2.55 24.84 51.81
CA PRO A 51 -3.38 24.88 50.62
C PRO A 51 -3.87 23.45 50.36
N THR A 52 -5.18 23.24 50.41
CA THR A 52 -5.80 21.94 50.21
C THR A 52 -5.99 21.72 48.72
N CYS A 53 -5.77 20.49 48.26
CA CYS A 53 -6.00 20.11 46.87
C CYS A 53 -7.42 20.54 46.46
N PRO A 54 -7.59 21.51 45.55
CA PRO A 54 -8.92 21.91 45.08
C PRO A 54 -9.58 20.77 44.30
N GLY A 55 -8.76 19.82 43.85
CA GLY A 55 -9.14 18.60 43.18
C GLY A 55 -9.37 17.41 44.12
N GLN A 56 -8.89 16.24 43.69
CA GLN A 56 -8.91 14.99 44.46
C GLN A 56 -7.47 14.49 44.62
N CYS A 57 -7.08 14.11 45.83
CA CYS A 57 -5.80 13.45 46.08
C CYS A 57 -5.83 12.02 45.52
N VAL A 58 -4.90 11.72 44.61
CA VAL A 58 -4.73 10.41 43.96
C VAL A 58 -3.31 9.90 44.20
N PRO A 59 -3.03 8.59 44.03
CA PRO A 59 -1.68 8.07 44.19
C PRO A 59 -0.64 8.85 43.38
N GLY A 60 0.51 9.15 44.00
CA GLY A 60 1.65 9.73 43.30
C GLY A 60 2.24 8.78 42.26
N PHE A 61 3.09 9.33 41.40
CA PHE A 61 3.77 8.61 40.32
C PHE A 61 5.22 9.11 40.21
N SER A 62 6.06 8.39 39.47
CA SER A 62 7.47 8.78 39.28
C SER A 62 7.62 9.98 38.36
N PHE A 63 8.64 10.82 38.58
CA PHE A 63 8.87 12.10 37.88
C PHE A 63 8.99 12.01 36.34
N ASP A 64 9.10 10.81 35.77
CA ASP A 64 9.18 10.56 34.33
C ASP A 64 7.80 10.40 33.65
N TRP A 65 6.70 10.47 34.41
CA TRP A 65 5.33 10.53 33.90
C TRP A 65 4.76 11.94 34.01
N LEU A 66 3.83 12.28 33.13
CA LEU A 66 3.10 13.54 33.11
C LEU A 66 1.67 13.33 33.62
N GLY A 67 1.15 14.28 34.40
CA GLY A 67 -0.21 14.26 34.94
C GLY A 67 -0.27 14.63 36.43
N PRO A 68 -1.34 14.24 37.14
CA PRO A 68 -2.53 13.55 36.65
C PRO A 68 -3.41 14.45 35.77
N VAL A 69 -3.95 13.90 34.70
CA VAL A 69 -4.87 14.58 33.76
C VAL A 69 -6.21 13.87 33.72
N LEU A 70 -7.22 14.57 33.19
CA LEU A 70 -8.44 13.92 32.75
C LEU A 70 -8.26 13.46 31.31
N VAL A 71 -8.62 12.22 31.00
CA VAL A 71 -8.54 11.68 29.64
C VAL A 71 -9.91 11.19 29.24
N TRP A 72 -10.46 11.75 28.17
CA TRP A 72 -11.61 11.17 27.49
C TRP A 72 -11.14 10.04 26.58
N MET A 73 -11.81 8.90 26.60
CA MET A 73 -11.54 7.78 25.67
C MET A 73 -12.83 7.30 25.01
N GLY A 74 -12.85 7.22 23.68
CA GLY A 74 -14.05 6.81 22.96
C GLY A 74 -13.84 6.66 21.45
N PRO A 75 -14.94 6.50 20.67
CA PRO A 75 -14.87 6.35 19.23
C PRO A 75 -14.18 7.56 18.57
N ALA A 76 -13.27 7.31 17.64
CA ALA A 76 -12.54 8.40 16.97
C ALA A 76 -13.47 9.37 16.22
N SER A 77 -14.64 8.91 15.76
CA SER A 77 -15.67 9.73 15.12
C SER A 77 -16.32 10.77 16.03
N GLU A 78 -16.21 10.60 17.35
CA GLU A 78 -16.80 11.51 18.34
C GLU A 78 -15.81 12.54 18.87
N ALA A 79 -14.51 12.30 18.69
CA ALA A 79 -13.43 13.09 19.30
C ALA A 79 -13.55 14.60 19.03
N SER A 80 -13.95 15.00 17.83
CA SER A 80 -14.07 16.42 17.48
C SER A 80 -15.21 17.16 18.21
N MET A 81 -16.16 16.43 18.78
CA MET A 81 -17.30 16.98 19.52
C MET A 81 -17.05 17.04 21.03
N VAL A 82 -16.01 16.36 21.51
CA VAL A 82 -15.69 16.28 22.93
C VAL A 82 -15.03 17.58 23.38
N GLN A 83 -15.54 18.12 24.49
CA GLN A 83 -14.97 19.28 25.15
C GLN A 83 -14.37 18.86 26.49
N CYS A 84 -13.21 19.42 26.82
CA CYS A 84 -12.61 19.19 28.11
C CYS A 84 -13.47 19.80 29.24
N PRO A 85 -13.58 19.12 30.40
CA PRO A 85 -14.34 19.63 31.54
C PRO A 85 -13.79 20.95 32.08
N PRO A 86 -14.61 21.81 32.72
CA PRO A 86 -14.16 23.10 33.28
C PRO A 86 -13.01 22.98 34.29
N GLU A 87 -12.85 21.83 34.93
CA GLU A 87 -11.81 21.57 35.94
C GLU A 87 -10.45 21.22 35.31
N ALA A 88 -10.45 20.85 34.03
CA ALA A 88 -9.27 20.63 33.22
C ALA A 88 -9.52 21.16 31.79
N PRO A 89 -9.72 22.49 31.63
CA PRO A 89 -10.30 23.05 30.40
C PRO A 89 -9.34 23.03 29.20
N THR A 90 -8.06 22.77 29.44
CA THR A 90 -7.01 22.85 28.41
C THR A 90 -6.87 21.51 27.71
N ALA A 91 -7.45 21.41 26.52
CA ALA A 91 -7.21 20.27 25.64
C ALA A 91 -5.75 20.28 25.17
N ASN A 92 -5.01 19.24 25.52
CA ASN A 92 -3.76 18.89 24.86
C ASN A 92 -4.08 18.21 23.52
N SER A 93 -3.07 17.55 22.94
CA SER A 93 -3.19 16.80 21.71
C SER A 93 -4.11 15.57 21.84
N THR A 94 -4.97 15.38 20.84
CA THR A 94 -5.68 14.12 20.60
C THR A 94 -4.69 13.01 20.24
N ARG A 95 -4.98 11.79 20.70
CA ARG A 95 -4.26 10.56 20.37
C ARG A 95 -5.26 9.52 19.87
N PHE A 96 -4.77 8.51 19.16
CA PHE A 96 -5.61 7.52 18.48
C PHE A 96 -5.16 6.09 18.73
N ALA A 97 -6.08 5.15 18.62
CA ALA A 97 -5.82 3.72 18.69
C ALA A 97 -6.72 2.96 17.70
N ASP A 98 -6.46 1.65 17.57
CA ASP A 98 -7.22 0.74 16.71
C ASP A 98 -7.17 1.13 15.23
N LEU A 99 -5.94 1.29 14.69
CA LEU A 99 -5.72 1.59 13.27
C LEU A 99 -6.27 0.44 12.41
N THR A 100 -7.18 0.76 11.51
CA THR A 100 -7.72 -0.16 10.50
C THR A 100 -7.36 0.36 9.12
N ALA A 101 -6.62 -0.45 8.35
CA ALA A 101 -6.14 -0.08 7.02
C ALA A 101 -6.14 -1.28 6.06
N PRO A 102 -7.32 -1.68 5.54
CA PRO A 102 -7.42 -2.83 4.63
C PRO A 102 -6.57 -2.59 3.37
N ASN A 103 -5.67 -3.51 3.03
CA ASN A 103 -4.84 -3.40 1.84
C ASN A 103 -5.35 -4.39 0.78
N ALA A 104 -6.05 -3.90 -0.22
CA ALA A 104 -6.62 -4.70 -1.30
C ALA A 104 -6.34 -4.00 -2.64
N CYS A 105 -5.92 -4.79 -3.62
CA CYS A 105 -5.56 -4.33 -4.95
C CYS A 105 -6.45 -4.95 -6.01
N ALA A 106 -6.58 -4.27 -7.15
CA ALA A 106 -7.34 -4.78 -8.28
C ALA A 106 -6.59 -5.96 -8.91
N ALA A 107 -7.33 -7.00 -9.31
CA ALA A 107 -6.74 -8.09 -10.06
C ALA A 107 -6.27 -7.60 -11.44
N CYS A 108 -5.10 -8.06 -11.86
CA CYS A 108 -4.57 -7.75 -13.19
C CYS A 108 -5.19 -8.66 -14.26
N SER A 109 -5.36 -8.13 -15.46
CA SER A 109 -5.73 -8.88 -16.66
C SER A 109 -4.87 -8.45 -17.85
N CYS A 110 -4.95 -9.19 -18.94
CA CYS A 110 -4.17 -8.93 -20.15
C CYS A 110 -5.10 -8.82 -21.36
N ALA A 111 -4.88 -7.82 -22.20
CA ALA A 111 -5.46 -7.79 -23.54
C ALA A 111 -4.90 -8.96 -24.37
N PRO A 112 -5.65 -9.53 -25.33
CA PRO A 112 -5.10 -10.49 -26.28
C PRO A 112 -3.90 -9.90 -27.05
N PRO A 113 -2.95 -10.73 -27.50
CA PRO A 113 -1.80 -10.26 -28.27
C PRO A 113 -2.24 -9.83 -29.68
N GLU A 114 -1.71 -8.70 -30.14
CA GLU A 114 -1.89 -8.25 -31.52
C GLU A 114 -0.81 -8.88 -32.42
N GLY A 115 -1.23 -9.43 -33.56
CA GLY A 115 -0.32 -10.15 -34.44
C GLY A 115 -0.86 -10.35 -35.85
N SER A 116 -0.01 -10.93 -36.68
CA SER A 116 -0.26 -11.29 -38.07
C SER A 116 0.39 -12.63 -38.40
N CYS A 117 0.19 -13.08 -39.64
CA CYS A 117 0.65 -14.37 -40.11
C CYS A 117 1.43 -14.21 -41.41
N GLU A 118 2.51 -14.98 -41.55
CA GLU A 118 3.24 -15.11 -42.81
C GLU A 118 3.06 -16.50 -43.39
N LEU A 119 2.81 -16.56 -44.70
CA LEU A 119 2.72 -17.81 -45.44
C LEU A 119 4.10 -18.48 -45.51
N PRO A 120 4.16 -19.82 -45.50
CA PRO A 120 5.41 -20.54 -45.65
C PRO A 120 5.96 -20.37 -47.05
N THR A 121 7.27 -20.11 -47.16
CA THR A 121 7.97 -20.13 -48.45
C THR A 121 8.37 -21.56 -48.86
N THR A 122 8.49 -22.47 -47.88
CA THR A 122 8.90 -23.85 -48.12
C THR A 122 7.71 -24.76 -48.42
N ILE A 123 7.67 -25.28 -49.66
CA ILE A 123 6.69 -26.26 -50.11
C ILE A 123 7.44 -27.31 -50.91
N THR A 124 7.24 -28.58 -50.60
CA THR A 124 8.01 -29.67 -51.22
C THR A 124 7.11 -30.77 -51.72
N ALA A 125 7.39 -31.28 -52.93
CA ALA A 125 6.82 -32.53 -53.41
C ALA A 125 7.75 -33.70 -53.05
N ARG A 126 7.19 -34.87 -52.78
CA ARG A 126 7.97 -36.08 -52.46
C ARG A 126 7.59 -37.24 -53.37
N ALA A 127 8.60 -38.05 -53.68
CA ALA A 127 8.44 -39.31 -54.40
C ALA A 127 7.95 -40.47 -53.51
N ALA A 128 7.08 -40.16 -52.55
CA ALA A 128 6.39 -41.11 -51.67
C ALA A 128 5.11 -40.45 -51.10
N ILE A 129 4.15 -41.26 -50.66
CA ILE A 129 3.00 -40.81 -49.88
C ILE A 129 3.45 -40.31 -48.49
N CYS A 130 2.64 -39.47 -47.84
CA CYS A 130 2.92 -38.92 -46.52
C CYS A 130 3.07 -40.03 -45.45
N PRO A 131 4.02 -39.93 -44.50
CA PRO A 131 5.02 -38.86 -44.33
C PRO A 131 6.28 -39.02 -45.19
N GLY A 132 6.46 -40.16 -45.88
CA GLY A 132 7.48 -40.33 -46.93
C GLY A 132 8.93 -39.99 -46.54
N ALA A 133 9.36 -40.34 -45.33
CA ALA A 133 10.71 -40.04 -44.83
C ALA A 133 11.80 -40.69 -45.69
N GLY A 134 12.87 -39.95 -46.00
CA GLY A 134 13.99 -40.45 -46.82
C GLY A 134 13.72 -40.56 -48.32
N ALA A 135 12.49 -40.29 -48.78
CA ALA A 135 12.17 -40.23 -50.20
C ALA A 135 12.81 -39.00 -50.88
N TRP A 136 12.99 -39.09 -52.20
CA TRP A 136 13.44 -37.94 -53.00
C TRP A 136 12.50 -36.74 -52.81
N VAL A 137 13.09 -35.57 -52.58
CA VAL A 137 12.39 -34.31 -52.36
C VAL A 137 12.61 -33.41 -53.57
N THR A 138 11.53 -32.94 -54.17
CA THR A 138 11.56 -31.93 -55.23
C THR A 138 11.04 -30.61 -54.65
N PRO A 139 11.85 -29.54 -54.65
CA PRO A 139 11.40 -28.22 -54.24
C PRO A 139 10.22 -27.74 -55.10
N PHE A 140 9.21 -27.20 -54.44
CA PHE A 140 8.06 -26.53 -55.06
C PHE A 140 7.80 -25.20 -54.33
N ASP A 141 8.88 -24.57 -53.84
CA ASP A 141 8.86 -23.42 -52.94
C ASP A 141 8.14 -22.21 -53.55
N ALA A 142 7.51 -21.44 -52.68
CA ALA A 142 6.89 -20.16 -53.03
C ALA A 142 7.95 -19.04 -53.07
N PRO A 143 7.65 -17.90 -53.73
CA PRO A 143 8.50 -16.72 -53.69
C PRO A 143 8.79 -16.28 -52.24
N ALA A 144 9.90 -15.57 -52.04
CA ALA A 144 10.13 -14.87 -50.79
C ALA A 144 9.02 -13.83 -50.56
N ALA A 145 8.57 -13.69 -49.30
CA ALA A 145 7.47 -12.79 -48.92
C ALA A 145 6.19 -13.02 -49.75
N TRP A 146 5.85 -14.28 -50.01
CA TRP A 146 4.67 -14.63 -50.77
C TRP A 146 3.38 -14.21 -50.04
N ASP A 147 2.53 -13.49 -50.75
CA ASP A 147 1.24 -12.96 -50.29
C ASP A 147 0.06 -13.91 -50.56
N GLY A 148 0.33 -15.10 -51.13
CA GLY A 148 -0.68 -16.08 -51.52
C GLY A 148 -1.16 -15.96 -52.97
N SER A 149 -0.73 -14.93 -53.70
CA SER A 149 -1.04 -14.77 -55.13
C SER A 149 -0.61 -15.99 -55.97
N CYS A 150 -1.31 -16.22 -57.09
CA CYS A 150 -0.97 -17.33 -57.98
C CYS A 150 0.48 -17.25 -58.46
N THR A 151 1.21 -18.35 -58.36
CA THR A 151 2.59 -18.45 -58.86
C THR A 151 2.92 -19.85 -59.39
N ASP A 152 3.61 -19.91 -60.52
CA ASP A 152 4.16 -21.11 -61.15
C ASP A 152 5.64 -21.33 -60.80
N LEU A 153 6.19 -20.54 -59.87
CA LEU A 153 7.58 -20.66 -59.45
C LEU A 153 7.86 -22.09 -58.99
N ASN A 154 8.95 -22.68 -59.48
CA ASN A 154 9.36 -24.06 -59.22
C ASN A 154 8.38 -25.15 -59.70
N ALA A 155 7.54 -24.87 -60.71
CA ALA A 155 6.63 -25.87 -61.30
C ALA A 155 7.29 -27.23 -61.59
N ILE A 156 6.55 -28.31 -61.30
CA ILE A 156 6.98 -29.69 -61.52
C ILE A 156 6.16 -30.29 -62.67
N PRO A 157 6.79 -30.60 -63.82
CA PRO A 157 6.08 -31.17 -64.95
C PRO A 157 5.53 -32.56 -64.65
N GLN A 158 4.48 -32.95 -65.38
CA GLN A 158 3.85 -34.27 -65.27
C GLN A 158 4.87 -35.38 -65.49
N GLY A 159 4.81 -36.43 -64.67
CA GLY A 159 5.62 -37.64 -64.84
C GLY A 159 7.13 -37.45 -64.66
N LYS A 160 7.57 -36.33 -64.06
CA LYS A 160 8.99 -36.14 -63.73
C LYS A 160 9.52 -37.33 -62.92
N ASP A 161 10.62 -37.92 -63.37
CA ASP A 161 11.27 -39.06 -62.71
C ASP A 161 12.23 -38.58 -61.60
N CYS A 162 12.14 -39.25 -60.45
CA CYS A 162 12.95 -39.02 -59.27
C CYS A 162 13.58 -40.33 -58.78
N GLY A 163 14.41 -40.96 -59.64
CA GLY A 163 15.12 -42.19 -59.29
C GLY A 163 14.29 -43.45 -59.59
N GLY A 164 13.59 -43.48 -60.73
CA GLY A 164 12.76 -44.60 -61.16
C GLY A 164 11.33 -44.59 -60.61
N VAL A 165 10.96 -43.53 -59.88
CA VAL A 165 9.61 -43.31 -59.35
C VAL A 165 9.16 -41.87 -59.63
N PRO A 166 7.84 -41.59 -59.73
CA PRO A 166 7.37 -40.23 -59.95
C PRO A 166 7.72 -39.29 -58.79
N CYS A 167 8.20 -38.10 -59.12
CA CYS A 167 8.62 -37.06 -58.16
C CYS A 167 7.50 -36.56 -57.24
N VAL A 168 6.25 -36.61 -57.71
CA VAL A 168 5.08 -36.10 -56.98
C VAL A 168 4.19 -37.28 -56.62
N GLN A 169 4.13 -37.58 -55.33
CA GLN A 169 3.20 -38.53 -54.70
C GLN A 169 2.64 -37.97 -53.38
N SER A 170 3.26 -36.93 -52.83
CA SER A 170 2.70 -36.10 -51.78
C SER A 170 3.27 -34.67 -51.86
N VAL A 171 2.57 -33.74 -51.22
CA VAL A 171 3.00 -32.35 -51.04
C VAL A 171 3.05 -32.04 -49.55
N THR A 172 4.16 -31.48 -49.09
CA THR A 172 4.35 -30.99 -47.72
C THR A 172 4.48 -29.48 -47.73
N ILE A 173 3.76 -28.83 -46.82
CA ILE A 173 3.78 -27.38 -46.59
C ILE A 173 4.39 -27.15 -45.20
N ALA A 174 5.42 -26.30 -45.12
CA ALA A 174 6.01 -25.92 -43.84
C ALA A 174 5.01 -25.13 -42.98
N PRO A 175 5.21 -25.05 -41.64
CA PRO A 175 4.32 -24.26 -40.80
C PRO A 175 4.30 -22.77 -41.17
N LEU A 176 3.14 -22.13 -40.99
CA LEU A 176 3.05 -20.66 -41.04
C LEU A 176 3.89 -20.04 -39.91
N GLN A 177 4.35 -18.81 -40.12
CA GLN A 177 4.97 -18.03 -39.05
C GLN A 177 3.92 -17.14 -38.38
N VAL A 178 3.94 -17.13 -37.04
CA VAL A 178 3.20 -16.16 -36.24
C VAL A 178 4.12 -14.98 -35.98
N VAL A 179 3.68 -13.77 -36.29
CA VAL A 179 4.40 -12.54 -35.97
C VAL A 179 3.50 -11.75 -35.04
N GLU A 180 3.85 -11.69 -33.75
CA GLU A 180 3.01 -11.03 -32.76
C GLU A 180 3.82 -10.14 -31.81
N SER A 181 3.11 -9.17 -31.25
CA SER A 181 3.55 -8.40 -30.10
C SER A 181 2.96 -9.01 -28.82
N GLY A 182 3.67 -8.85 -27.70
CA GLY A 182 3.17 -9.32 -26.40
C GLY A 182 1.87 -8.62 -25.98
N CYS A 183 1.27 -9.11 -24.90
CA CYS A 183 0.01 -8.55 -24.41
C CYS A 183 0.18 -7.22 -23.66
N SER A 184 -0.84 -6.38 -23.76
CA SER A 184 -0.93 -5.16 -22.95
C SER A 184 -1.59 -5.43 -21.60
N PRO A 185 -1.00 -4.99 -20.48
CA PRO A 185 -1.60 -5.13 -19.16
C PRO A 185 -2.82 -4.22 -18.99
N ILE A 186 -3.83 -4.75 -18.30
CA ILE A 186 -5.06 -4.04 -17.96
C ILE A 186 -5.23 -4.11 -16.44
N GLU A 187 -5.27 -2.94 -15.82
CA GLU A 187 -5.65 -2.82 -14.41
C GLU A 187 -7.14 -3.12 -14.27
N GLY A 188 -7.48 -4.02 -13.34
CA GLY A 188 -8.86 -4.28 -12.99
C GLY A 188 -9.53 -3.07 -12.34
N PRO A 189 -10.87 -3.08 -12.21
CA PRO A 189 -11.56 -2.07 -11.42
C PRO A 189 -11.02 -2.09 -9.97
N PRO A 190 -10.88 -0.92 -9.31
CA PRO A 190 -10.54 -0.87 -7.91
C PRO A 190 -11.46 -1.79 -7.11
N PRO A 191 -10.95 -2.58 -6.15
CA PRO A 191 -11.82 -3.41 -5.35
C PRO A 191 -12.83 -2.52 -4.63
N VAL A 192 -14.08 -2.99 -4.55
CA VAL A 192 -15.25 -2.25 -4.01
C VAL A 192 -15.04 -1.78 -2.56
N GLN A 193 -14.00 -2.26 -1.87
CA GLN A 193 -13.72 -2.00 -0.46
C GLN A 193 -12.28 -1.53 -0.16
N VAL A 194 -11.67 -0.69 -0.98
CA VAL A 194 -10.50 0.06 -0.52
C VAL A 194 -10.98 1.14 0.47
N LEU A 195 -11.21 0.76 1.72
CA LEU A 195 -11.49 1.72 2.78
C LEU A 195 -10.20 2.50 3.08
N PRO A 196 -10.28 3.84 3.24
CA PRO A 196 -9.14 4.62 3.70
C PRO A 196 -8.73 4.15 5.10
N ALA A 197 -7.45 4.33 5.43
CA ALA A 197 -6.98 4.05 6.78
C ALA A 197 -7.72 4.95 7.78
N SER A 198 -8.14 4.38 8.89
CA SER A 198 -8.90 5.08 9.92
C SER A 198 -8.57 4.56 11.31
N TRP A 199 -8.80 5.42 12.30
CA TRP A 199 -8.69 5.05 13.71
C TRP A 199 -10.06 4.63 14.23
N GLY A 200 -10.11 3.54 15.02
CA GLY A 200 -11.32 3.14 15.72
C GLY A 200 -11.58 3.99 16.97
N SER A 201 -10.52 4.32 17.71
CA SER A 201 -10.60 4.98 19.01
C SER A 201 -9.74 6.23 19.09
N ALA A 202 -10.12 7.15 19.98
CA ALA A 202 -9.37 8.36 20.28
C ALA A 202 -9.29 8.60 21.80
N ALA A 203 -8.23 9.29 22.21
CA ALA A 203 -8.03 9.78 23.56
C ALA A 203 -7.73 11.29 23.53
N ILE A 204 -8.44 12.06 24.35
CA ILE A 204 -8.23 13.52 24.47
C ILE A 204 -7.73 13.81 25.87
N LEU A 205 -6.51 14.35 25.96
CA LEU A 205 -5.88 14.69 27.22
C LEU A 205 -6.30 16.11 27.62
N CYS A 206 -6.92 16.24 28.78
CA CYS A 206 -7.42 17.48 29.34
C CYS A 206 -6.60 17.86 30.59
N ASN A 207 -5.92 18.99 30.51
CA ASN A 207 -5.02 19.50 31.55
C ASN A 207 -5.66 20.67 32.29
N THR A 208 -5.12 20.92 33.47
CA THR A 208 -5.49 22.06 34.29
C THR A 208 -4.31 23.03 34.36
N ASP A 209 -4.57 24.29 34.04
CA ASP A 209 -3.56 25.35 34.13
C ASP A 209 -3.38 25.84 35.58
N LYS A 210 -4.12 25.27 36.55
CA LYS A 210 -4.32 25.84 37.89
C LYS A 210 -3.85 24.98 39.06
N LEU A 211 -3.18 23.85 38.81
CA LEU A 211 -2.57 23.06 39.87
C LEU A 211 -1.11 23.50 40.09
N GLU A 212 -0.91 24.77 40.46
CA GLU A 212 0.38 25.20 40.99
C GLU A 212 0.46 24.81 42.47
N GLY A 213 1.43 23.93 42.81
CA GLY A 213 1.71 23.44 44.15
C GLY A 213 1.67 21.91 44.25
N GLU A 214 2.84 21.28 44.36
CA GLU A 214 2.98 19.82 44.55
C GLU A 214 2.63 19.37 45.99
N GLU A 215 2.33 20.31 46.90
CA GLU A 215 2.17 20.07 48.35
C GLU A 215 0.71 20.16 48.83
N LEU A 216 -0.28 19.98 47.94
CA LEU A 216 -1.69 20.21 48.27
C LEU A 216 -2.40 19.02 48.94
N CYS A 217 -1.77 17.85 48.95
CA CYS A 217 -2.29 16.64 49.61
C CYS A 217 -1.57 16.41 50.94
N MET A 218 -2.32 16.05 51.98
CA MET A 218 -1.77 15.82 53.32
C MET A 218 -0.82 14.62 53.39
N ASP A 219 -1.00 13.64 52.50
CA ASP A 219 -0.15 12.46 52.38
C ASP A 219 0.90 12.69 51.26
N PRO A 220 2.21 12.58 51.55
CA PRO A 220 3.28 12.77 50.57
C PRO A 220 3.31 11.72 49.46
N GLY A 221 2.61 10.58 49.65
CA GLY A 221 2.40 9.58 48.61
C GLY A 221 1.26 9.90 47.65
N LEU A 222 0.57 11.03 47.82
CA LEU A 222 -0.54 11.48 46.98
C LEU A 222 -0.19 12.77 46.23
N THR A 223 -0.77 12.93 45.06
CA THR A 223 -0.70 14.17 44.29
C THR A 223 -2.11 14.68 43.96
N CYS A 224 -2.22 15.97 43.70
CA CYS A 224 -3.50 16.60 43.40
C CYS A 224 -3.89 16.35 41.93
N ALA A 225 -5.09 15.80 41.69
CA ALA A 225 -5.67 15.62 40.36
C ALA A 225 -6.92 16.49 40.18
N PRO A 226 -7.27 16.92 38.96
CA PRO A 226 -8.55 17.58 38.69
C PRO A 226 -9.72 16.77 39.24
N ARG A 227 -10.62 17.45 39.96
CA ARG A 227 -11.84 16.83 40.51
C ARG A 227 -12.98 17.02 39.52
N SER A 228 -13.56 15.92 39.08
CA SER A 228 -14.91 15.88 38.54
C SER A 228 -15.68 14.82 39.31
N ALA A 229 -16.65 15.24 40.12
CA ALA A 229 -17.45 14.32 40.93
C ALA A 229 -18.95 14.58 40.65
N PRO A 230 -19.64 13.67 39.92
CA PRO A 230 -19.10 12.47 39.28
C PRO A 230 -18.19 12.78 38.09
N LEU A 231 -17.32 11.84 37.71
CA LEU A 231 -16.57 11.90 36.45
C LEU A 231 -17.58 11.86 35.29
N PRO A 232 -17.47 12.74 34.28
CA PRO A 232 -18.26 12.62 33.07
C PRO A 232 -18.03 11.24 32.41
N ALA A 233 -19.03 10.75 31.68
CA ALA A 233 -18.92 9.48 30.99
C ALA A 233 -17.68 9.44 30.08
N SER A 234 -16.98 8.31 30.06
CA SER A 234 -15.76 8.09 29.26
C SER A 234 -14.54 8.93 29.65
N PHE A 235 -14.60 9.68 30.76
CA PHE A 235 -13.44 10.36 31.33
C PHE A 235 -12.80 9.55 32.45
N HIS A 236 -11.47 9.49 32.41
CA HIS A 236 -10.66 8.79 33.38
C HIS A 236 -9.58 9.72 33.94
N ARG A 237 -9.12 9.45 35.16
CA ARG A 237 -7.94 10.11 35.73
C ARG A 237 -6.71 9.28 35.40
N CYS A 238 -5.77 9.88 34.67
CA CYS A 238 -4.64 9.15 34.12
C CYS A 238 -3.34 9.94 34.24
N ILE A 239 -2.24 9.21 34.11
CA ILE A 239 -0.92 9.73 33.82
C ILE A 239 -0.52 9.26 32.42
N TYR A 240 0.41 9.95 31.78
CA TYR A 240 0.85 9.59 30.45
C TYR A 240 2.35 9.80 30.27
N LYS A 241 2.91 9.09 29.29
CA LYS A 241 4.33 9.16 28.93
C LYS A 241 4.52 8.82 27.46
N ASP A 242 5.35 9.60 26.76
CA ASP A 242 5.70 9.32 25.37
C ASP A 242 6.47 8.01 25.26
N GLY A 243 6.14 7.20 24.25
CA GLY A 243 6.63 5.84 24.08
C GLY A 243 5.70 4.77 24.64
N VAL A 244 6.12 3.52 24.46
CA VAL A 244 5.41 2.33 24.94
C VAL A 244 6.05 1.91 26.27
N HIS A 245 5.31 2.05 27.37
CA HIS A 245 5.81 1.80 28.73
C HIS A 245 4.85 0.88 29.50
N GLU A 246 5.35 0.29 30.58
CA GLU A 246 4.51 -0.41 31.56
C GLU A 246 3.90 0.59 32.54
N CYS A 247 2.66 0.34 32.95
CA CYS A 247 2.00 1.22 33.88
C CYS A 247 2.46 0.99 35.32
N PRO A 248 2.60 2.06 36.14
CA PRO A 248 2.81 1.91 37.58
C PRO A 248 1.67 1.12 38.23
N PRO A 249 1.93 0.36 39.31
CA PRO A 249 0.90 -0.45 39.97
C PRO A 249 -0.33 0.33 40.42
N ALA A 250 -0.17 1.62 40.75
CA ALA A 250 -1.27 2.50 41.14
C ALA A 250 -2.20 2.91 39.98
N TYR A 251 -1.74 2.79 38.73
CA TYR A 251 -2.46 3.15 37.50
C TYR A 251 -2.53 1.95 36.54
N PRO A 252 -3.17 0.84 36.91
CA PRO A 252 -3.03 -0.44 36.21
C PRO A 252 -3.69 -0.47 34.81
N VAL A 253 -4.59 0.47 34.50
CA VAL A 253 -5.34 0.45 33.23
C VAL A 253 -4.49 1.07 32.12
N ARG A 254 -3.88 0.22 31.30
CA ARG A 254 -2.93 0.61 30.25
C ARG A 254 -3.60 0.80 28.90
N ASN A 255 -3.34 1.94 28.27
CA ASN A 255 -3.76 2.26 26.91
C ASN A 255 -2.57 2.77 26.10
N VAL A 256 -2.27 2.13 24.97
CA VAL A 256 -1.25 2.62 24.03
C VAL A 256 -1.95 3.34 22.90
N VAL A 257 -1.55 4.58 22.67
CA VAL A 257 -2.17 5.49 21.70
C VAL A 257 -1.09 6.16 20.85
N TYR A 258 -1.48 6.74 19.72
CA TYR A 258 -0.57 7.26 18.71
C TYR A 258 -0.99 8.65 18.25
N GLU A 259 -0.06 9.42 17.72
CA GLU A 259 -0.33 10.77 17.21
C GLU A 259 -0.96 10.75 15.82
N ARG A 260 -0.43 9.90 14.94
CA ARG A 260 -0.80 9.80 13.52
C ARG A 260 -0.43 8.43 12.96
N PHE A 261 -0.70 8.19 11.69
CA PHE A 261 -0.16 7.04 10.97
C PHE A 261 0.59 7.50 9.71
N GLU A 262 1.48 6.66 9.22
CA GLU A 262 2.08 6.77 7.89
C GLU A 262 1.49 5.67 7.02
N ASP A 263 0.99 6.04 5.84
CA ASP A 263 0.38 5.11 4.91
C ASP A 263 1.20 5.07 3.62
N ASN A 264 1.88 3.95 3.42
CA ASN A 264 2.65 3.67 2.21
C ASN A 264 2.06 2.50 1.42
N ARG A 265 0.77 2.18 1.64
CA ARG A 265 0.10 1.11 0.92
C ARG A 265 0.05 1.44 -0.57
N THR A 266 0.53 0.50 -1.38
CA THR A 266 0.54 0.58 -2.84
C THR A 266 0.17 -0.77 -3.44
N CYS A 267 -0.11 -0.79 -4.75
CA CYS A 267 -0.28 -2.03 -5.49
C CYS A 267 0.92 -2.26 -6.40
N SER A 268 1.35 -3.51 -6.54
CA SER A 268 2.34 -3.87 -7.55
C SER A 268 1.77 -3.62 -8.96
N PRO A 269 2.57 -3.12 -9.91
CA PRO A 269 2.10 -2.79 -11.25
C PRO A 269 1.66 -4.06 -11.99
N CYS A 270 0.61 -3.97 -12.81
CA CYS A 270 0.19 -5.07 -13.66
C CYS A 270 1.20 -5.34 -14.79
N GLN A 271 1.49 -6.61 -15.01
CA GLN A 271 2.36 -7.10 -16.08
C GLN A 271 1.73 -8.30 -16.78
N CYS A 272 2.05 -8.48 -18.06
CA CYS A 272 1.64 -9.64 -18.85
C CYS A 272 2.88 -10.44 -19.27
N GLY A 273 2.78 -11.76 -19.16
CA GLY A 273 3.76 -12.67 -19.72
C GLY A 273 3.70 -12.73 -21.25
N GLU A 274 4.54 -13.60 -21.81
CA GLU A 274 4.57 -13.90 -23.24
C GLU A 274 3.24 -14.46 -23.73
N ALA A 275 2.94 -14.22 -25.01
CA ALA A 275 1.77 -14.78 -25.69
C ALA A 275 1.90 -16.30 -25.81
N MET A 276 0.83 -17.01 -25.47
CA MET A 276 0.77 -18.46 -25.57
C MET A 276 -0.47 -18.89 -26.35
N GLY A 277 -0.26 -19.82 -27.29
CA GLY A 277 -1.35 -20.45 -28.04
C GLY A 277 -1.87 -19.63 -29.22
N SER A 278 -1.17 -18.57 -29.64
CA SER A 278 -1.47 -17.87 -30.89
C SER A 278 -1.28 -18.81 -32.08
N THR A 279 -2.21 -18.75 -33.04
CA THR A 279 -2.17 -19.64 -34.21
C THR A 279 -2.45 -18.90 -35.50
N CYS A 280 -1.85 -19.40 -36.59
CA CYS A 280 -2.12 -18.96 -37.95
C CYS A 280 -2.69 -20.12 -38.74
N THR A 281 -3.69 -19.85 -39.58
CA THR A 281 -4.26 -20.82 -40.52
C THR A 281 -4.42 -20.23 -41.92
N ALA A 282 -4.20 -21.05 -42.94
CA ALA A 282 -4.46 -20.71 -44.34
C ALA A 282 -4.81 -21.99 -45.11
N ALA A 283 -5.29 -21.85 -46.35
CA ALA A 283 -5.47 -22.98 -47.27
C ALA A 283 -4.63 -22.78 -48.53
N LEU A 284 -3.94 -23.82 -48.97
CA LEU A 284 -3.19 -23.84 -50.22
C LEU A 284 -3.89 -24.73 -51.23
N SER A 285 -4.02 -24.20 -52.45
CA SER A 285 -4.57 -24.90 -53.61
C SER A 285 -3.49 -25.05 -54.67
N PHE A 286 -3.47 -26.21 -55.31
CA PHE A 286 -2.51 -26.57 -56.34
C PHE A 286 -3.21 -26.73 -57.68
N PHE A 287 -2.51 -26.40 -58.76
CA PHE A 287 -3.09 -26.38 -60.10
C PHE A 287 -2.18 -27.10 -61.09
N GLN A 288 -2.77 -27.64 -62.15
CA GLN A 288 -2.04 -28.38 -63.18
C GLN A 288 -1.33 -27.43 -64.17
N ASP A 289 -1.89 -26.24 -64.36
CA ASP A 289 -1.39 -25.20 -65.26
C ASP A 289 -0.60 -24.12 -64.49
N SER A 290 0.04 -23.21 -65.22
CA SER A 290 0.78 -22.10 -64.61
C SER A 290 -0.11 -20.92 -64.18
N ALA A 291 -1.36 -20.86 -64.66
CA ALA A 291 -2.25 -19.72 -64.48
C ALA A 291 -3.28 -19.91 -63.35
N CYS A 292 -3.12 -20.94 -62.50
CA CYS A 292 -4.08 -21.30 -61.46
C CYS A 292 -5.52 -21.44 -61.96
N SER A 293 -5.71 -21.95 -63.18
CA SER A 293 -7.04 -22.05 -63.81
C SER A 293 -7.57 -23.49 -63.84
N VAL A 294 -6.70 -24.48 -63.74
CA VAL A 294 -7.05 -25.92 -63.75
C VAL A 294 -6.74 -26.51 -62.37
N PRO A 295 -7.69 -26.47 -61.42
CA PRO A 295 -7.44 -26.90 -60.05
C PRO A 295 -7.20 -28.40 -59.98
N LEU A 296 -6.25 -28.79 -59.15
CA LEU A 296 -6.06 -30.17 -58.74
C LEU A 296 -7.04 -30.47 -57.59
N PRO A 297 -7.48 -31.73 -57.43
CA PRO A 297 -8.26 -32.17 -56.27
C PRO A 297 -7.35 -32.31 -55.02
N LEU A 298 -6.49 -31.32 -54.77
CA LEU A 298 -5.53 -31.25 -53.69
C LEU A 298 -5.58 -29.84 -53.10
N THR A 299 -6.25 -29.71 -51.97
CA THR A 299 -6.25 -28.50 -51.14
C THR A 299 -5.81 -28.90 -49.76
N LEU A 300 -4.79 -28.21 -49.23
CA LEU A 300 -4.21 -28.50 -47.94
C LEU A 300 -4.37 -27.29 -47.02
N GLY A 301 -4.89 -27.53 -45.81
CA GLY A 301 -4.80 -26.55 -44.74
C GLY A 301 -3.34 -26.42 -44.31
N ALA A 302 -2.89 -25.20 -44.08
CA ALA A 302 -1.59 -24.90 -43.49
C ALA A 302 -1.82 -24.23 -42.13
N SER A 303 -0.95 -24.55 -41.16
CA SER A 303 -1.05 -24.08 -39.78
C SER A 303 0.32 -23.70 -39.24
N SER A 304 0.38 -22.76 -38.30
CA SER A 304 1.64 -22.47 -37.57
C SER A 304 2.07 -23.56 -36.60
N VAL A 305 1.17 -24.48 -36.22
CA VAL A 305 1.47 -25.50 -35.20
C VAL A 305 2.38 -26.60 -35.71
N LYS A 306 2.20 -27.02 -36.97
CA LYS A 306 3.01 -28.09 -37.59
C LYS A 306 2.93 -28.06 -39.12
N ALA A 307 3.90 -28.71 -39.74
CA ALA A 307 3.87 -28.95 -41.18
C ALA A 307 2.70 -29.85 -41.55
N MET A 308 2.13 -29.60 -42.73
CA MET A 308 0.98 -30.33 -43.26
C MET A 308 1.40 -31.10 -44.50
N CYS A 309 0.92 -32.34 -44.63
CA CYS A 309 1.27 -33.21 -45.74
C CYS A 309 -0.01 -33.83 -46.31
N GLY A 310 -0.17 -33.80 -47.63
CA GLY A 310 -1.25 -34.49 -48.32
C GLY A 310 -0.75 -35.34 -49.48
N ASP A 311 -1.37 -36.51 -49.64
CA ASP A 311 -1.09 -37.41 -50.74
C ASP A 311 -1.59 -36.84 -52.06
N ALA A 312 -0.85 -37.11 -53.13
CA ALA A 312 -1.18 -36.73 -54.49
C ALA A 312 -1.11 -37.96 -55.39
N PRO A 313 -1.93 -38.05 -56.45
CA PRO A 313 -1.77 -39.07 -57.48
C PRO A 313 -0.32 -39.14 -58.00
N PRO A 314 0.28 -40.33 -58.14
CA PRO A 314 1.65 -40.46 -58.61
C PRO A 314 1.87 -39.82 -59.98
N GLY A 315 2.87 -38.95 -60.07
CA GLY A 315 3.28 -38.29 -61.31
C GLY A 315 2.41 -37.12 -61.74
N LEU A 316 1.54 -36.62 -60.83
CA LEU A 316 0.77 -35.40 -61.05
C LEU A 316 1.69 -34.20 -61.36
N ALA A 317 1.26 -33.32 -62.27
CA ALA A 317 1.94 -32.04 -62.47
C ALA A 317 1.54 -31.06 -61.36
N LEU A 318 2.51 -30.34 -60.82
CA LEU A 318 2.28 -29.17 -59.96
C LEU A 318 2.69 -27.94 -60.76
N GLY A 319 1.74 -27.38 -61.51
CA GLY A 319 1.96 -26.26 -62.43
C GLY A 319 1.99 -24.91 -61.72
N SER A 320 1.11 -24.69 -60.75
CA SER A 320 1.10 -23.49 -59.92
C SER A 320 0.45 -23.73 -58.56
N LYS A 321 0.56 -22.71 -57.71
CA LYS A 321 0.04 -22.69 -56.33
C LYS A 321 -0.57 -21.33 -56.00
N PHE A 322 -1.56 -21.38 -55.11
CA PHE A 322 -2.26 -20.24 -54.55
C PHE A 322 -2.48 -20.50 -53.06
N ALA A 323 -2.48 -19.46 -52.23
CA ALA A 323 -2.87 -19.53 -50.84
C ALA A 323 -3.92 -18.48 -50.50
N THR A 324 -4.83 -18.81 -49.58
CA THR A 324 -5.71 -17.81 -48.98
C THR A 324 -4.92 -16.86 -48.10
N GLU A 325 -5.48 -15.66 -47.88
CA GLU A 325 -5.00 -14.75 -46.83
C GLU A 325 -4.94 -15.50 -45.49
N PRO A 326 -3.80 -15.48 -44.79
CA PRO A 326 -3.65 -16.22 -43.55
C PRO A 326 -4.42 -15.51 -42.41
N VAL A 327 -5.11 -16.30 -41.60
CA VAL A 327 -5.92 -15.81 -40.47
C VAL A 327 -5.16 -16.01 -39.17
N TYR A 328 -4.91 -14.91 -38.47
CA TYR A 328 -4.35 -14.88 -37.13
C TYR A 328 -5.45 -15.07 -36.07
N THR A 329 -5.25 -16.02 -35.15
CA THR A 329 -6.09 -16.22 -33.98
C THR A 329 -5.24 -15.93 -32.73
N PRO A 330 -5.55 -14.85 -31.99
CA PRO A 330 -4.79 -14.48 -30.80
C PRO A 330 -4.82 -15.56 -29.72
N GLY A 331 -3.67 -15.76 -29.08
CA GLY A 331 -3.54 -16.56 -27.87
C GLY A 331 -3.95 -15.80 -26.61
N VAL A 332 -3.43 -16.24 -25.48
CA VAL A 332 -3.61 -15.61 -24.17
C VAL A 332 -2.27 -15.33 -23.51
N CYS A 333 -2.24 -14.33 -22.63
CA CYS A 333 -1.09 -14.07 -21.77
C CYS A 333 -1.47 -14.27 -20.30
N GLN A 334 -0.51 -14.76 -19.53
CA GLN A 334 -0.67 -14.89 -18.09
C GLN A 334 -0.49 -13.52 -17.41
N PRO A 335 -1.51 -12.99 -16.71
CA PRO A 335 -1.36 -11.76 -15.95
C PRO A 335 -0.56 -11.99 -14.66
N SER A 336 0.10 -10.93 -14.20
CA SER A 336 0.80 -10.87 -12.91
C SER A 336 0.76 -9.45 -12.35
N GLY A 337 1.07 -9.29 -11.06
CA GLY A 337 0.96 -8.02 -10.33
C GLY A 337 -0.40 -7.85 -9.65
N GLY A 338 -0.73 -6.64 -9.23
CA GLY A 338 -1.96 -6.36 -8.49
C GLY A 338 -1.93 -6.88 -7.05
N GLU A 339 -0.73 -7.10 -6.51
CA GLU A 339 -0.53 -7.54 -5.13
C GLU A 339 -0.39 -6.34 -4.20
N PRO A 340 -1.01 -6.37 -3.01
CA PRO A 340 -0.86 -5.32 -2.01
C PRO A 340 0.58 -5.25 -1.49
N GLN A 341 1.11 -4.04 -1.43
CA GLN A 341 2.43 -3.70 -0.91
C GLN A 341 2.28 -2.60 0.15
N GLY A 342 3.27 -2.50 1.03
CA GLY A 342 3.26 -1.51 2.11
C GLY A 342 2.22 -1.79 3.20
N ALA A 343 2.13 -0.86 4.14
CA ALA A 343 1.24 -0.89 5.29
C ALA A 343 0.89 0.53 5.73
N ALA A 344 -0.17 0.65 6.53
CA ALA A 344 -0.39 1.83 7.34
C ALA A 344 0.11 1.53 8.75
N GLU A 345 1.05 2.33 9.23
CA GLU A 345 1.72 2.10 10.52
C GLU A 345 1.48 3.28 11.46
N PRO A 346 1.17 3.01 12.73
CA PRO A 346 0.93 4.05 13.72
C PRO A 346 2.26 4.69 14.17
N VAL A 347 2.27 6.02 14.34
CA VAL A 347 3.47 6.82 14.62
C VAL A 347 3.25 7.73 15.82
N GLY A 348 4.33 7.97 16.59
CA GLY A 348 4.30 8.79 17.80
C GLY A 348 3.56 8.10 18.94
N PRO A 349 4.02 6.92 19.40
CA PRO A 349 3.36 6.20 20.49
C PRO A 349 3.43 6.99 21.79
N ALA A 350 2.38 6.89 22.60
CA ALA A 350 2.33 7.31 23.98
C ALA A 350 1.54 6.28 24.79
N THR A 351 1.91 6.12 26.06
CA THR A 351 1.21 5.25 27.00
C THR A 351 0.39 6.11 27.96
N ILE A 352 -0.89 5.81 28.08
CA ILE A 352 -1.80 6.40 29.07
C ILE A 352 -2.14 5.32 30.10
N CYS A 353 -1.90 5.62 31.37
CA CYS A 353 -2.16 4.73 32.49
C CYS A 353 -3.20 5.38 33.40
N CYS A 354 -4.35 4.72 33.58
CA CYS A 354 -5.47 5.27 34.32
C CYS A 354 -5.70 4.56 35.65
N LEU A 355 -6.28 5.29 36.59
CA LEU A 355 -6.84 4.70 37.80
C LEU A 355 -7.98 3.74 37.41
N PRO A 356 -8.25 2.70 38.20
CA PRO A 356 -9.44 1.88 38.01
C PRO A 356 -10.70 2.73 38.08
N GLU A 357 -11.71 2.40 37.28
CA GLU A 357 -13.04 2.98 37.46
C GLU A 357 -13.59 2.59 38.85
N PRO A 358 -14.20 3.53 39.59
CA PRO A 358 -14.76 3.26 40.92
C PRO A 358 -15.97 2.34 40.90
#